data_AF-A0A7C4J977-F1
#
_entry.id   AF-A0A7C4J977-F1
#
_cell.length_a   1.000
_cell.length_b   1.000
_cell.length_c   1.000
_cell.angle_alpha   90.00
_cell.angle_beta   90.00
_cell.angle_gamma   90.00
#
_symmetry.space_group_name_H-M   'P 1'
#
loop_
_entity.id
_entity.type
_entity.pdbx_description
1 polymer ?
#
loop_
_entity_poly.entity_id
_entity_poly.type
_entity_poly.pdbx_seq_one_letter_code
_entity_poly.pdbx_strand_id
1 'polypeptide(L)'
;MYTHAEIEDLLDQCLQEVLAGRWSVDDCLRRNPQAAPQLAPLLRAALRLRNTPRPPQLSVEMRHAIERQLLIETTPLSHRVSRTERISARAR
;
A
#
# COMPACT_ATOMS: atom_id res chain seq x y z
N MET A 1 1.00 24.64 -11.21
CA MET A 1 0.68 23.20 -11.34
C MET A 1 2.02 22.49 -11.35
N TYR A 2 2.25 21.57 -10.41
CA TYR A 2 3.53 20.85 -10.35
C TYR A 2 3.60 19.77 -11.42
N THR A 3 4.79 19.55 -11.94
CA THR A 3 5.14 18.39 -12.74
C THR A 3 5.31 17.16 -11.83
N HIS A 4 5.38 15.98 -12.44
CA HIS A 4 5.58 14.75 -11.68
C HIS A 4 6.91 14.74 -10.91
N ALA A 5 8.00 15.14 -11.56
CA ALA A 5 9.32 15.19 -10.95
C ALA A 5 9.38 16.18 -9.77
N GLU A 6 8.77 17.36 -9.89
CA GLU A 6 8.72 18.32 -8.78
C GLU A 6 7.96 17.78 -7.56
N ILE A 7 6.93 16.95 -7.77
CA ILE A 7 6.21 16.30 -6.67
C ILE A 7 7.06 15.22 -6.01
N GLU A 8 7.84 14.46 -6.78
CA GLU A 8 8.78 13.47 -6.24
C GLU A 8 9.85 14.14 -5.38
N ASP A 9 10.48 15.21 -5.88
CA ASP A 9 11.49 15.97 -5.12
C ASP A 9 10.90 16.55 -3.82
N LEU A 10 9.70 17.12 -3.90
CA LEU A 10 8.99 17.63 -2.72
C LEU A 10 8.64 16.51 -1.73
N LEU A 11 8.23 15.35 -2.23
CA LEU A 11 7.92 14.18 -1.40
C LEU A 11 9.17 13.70 -0.67
N ASP A 12 10.30 13.57 -1.37
CA ASP A 12 11.57 13.14 -0.79
C ASP A 12 12.05 14.09 0.30
N GLN A 13 12.00 15.40 0.05
CA GLN A 13 12.32 16.40 1.05
C GLN A 13 11.39 16.29 2.27
N CYS A 14 10.09 16.20 2.05
CA CYS A 14 9.11 16.07 3.14
C CYS A 14 9.34 14.80 3.96
N LEU A 15 9.67 13.67 3.32
CA LEU A 15 9.98 12.42 4.01
C LEU A 15 11.25 12.52 4.83
N GLN A 16 12.32 13.12 4.31
CA GLN A 16 13.57 13.33 5.05
C GLN A 16 13.35 14.15 6.32
N GLU A 17 12.60 15.26 6.22
CA GLU A 17 12.31 16.14 7.35
C GLU A 17 11.43 15.46 8.42
N VAL A 18 10.43 14.69 7.98
CA VAL A 18 9.56 13.92 8.89
C VAL A 18 10.32 12.79 9.57
N LEU A 19 11.19 12.09 8.84
CA LEU A 19 12.03 11.02 9.39
C LEU A 19 13.07 11.56 10.37
N ALA A 20 13.58 12.77 10.14
CA ALA A 20 14.46 13.46 11.07
C ALA A 20 13.72 14.05 12.29
N GLY A 21 12.40 13.92 12.37
CA GLY A 21 11.58 14.48 13.45
C GLY A 21 11.50 16.00 13.46
N ARG A 22 11.96 16.67 12.38
CA ARG A 22 11.95 18.13 12.28
C ARG A 22 10.57 18.66 11.93
N TRP A 23 9.83 17.95 11.07
CA TRP A 23 8.48 18.30 10.65
C TRP A 23 7.48 17.17 10.94
N SER A 24 6.23 17.54 11.19
CA SER A 24 5.08 16.63 11.07
C SER A 24 4.56 16.59 9.63
N VAL A 25 3.68 15.63 9.32
CA VAL A 25 2.98 15.61 8.01
C VAL A 25 2.20 16.90 7.78
N ASP A 26 1.54 17.41 8.81
CA ASP A 26 0.76 18.65 8.71
C ASP A 26 1.67 19.87 8.47
N ASP A 27 2.90 19.86 8.97
CA ASP A 27 3.90 20.88 8.64
C ASP A 27 4.29 20.83 7.15
N CYS A 28 4.55 19.64 6.61
CA CYS A 28 4.85 19.45 5.18
C CYS A 28 3.72 19.98 4.29
N LEU A 29 2.47 19.67 4.63
CA LEU A 29 1.30 20.10 3.87
C LEU A 29 1.04 21.61 3.97
N ARG A 30 1.25 22.21 5.16
CA ARG A 30 1.15 23.67 5.33
C ARG A 30 2.23 24.44 4.59
N ARG A 31 3.44 23.90 4.51
CA ARG A 31 4.57 24.50 3.78
C ARG A 31 4.41 24.40 2.27
N ASN A 32 3.71 23.38 1.78
CA ASN A 32 3.49 23.13 0.36
C ASN A 32 1.99 23.09 0.03
N PRO A 33 1.22 24.19 0.25
CA PRO A 33 -0.24 24.15 0.20
C PRO A 33 -0.79 23.81 -1.19
N GLN A 34 -0.09 24.23 -2.26
CA GLN A 34 -0.48 23.91 -3.64
C GLN A 34 -0.23 22.44 -4.01
N ALA A 35 0.78 21.79 -3.41
CA ALA A 35 1.11 20.39 -3.63
C ALA A 35 0.37 19.46 -2.65
N ALA A 36 -0.23 20.01 -1.58
CA ALA A 36 -0.85 19.25 -0.51
C ALA A 36 -1.86 18.18 -0.96
N PRO A 37 -2.74 18.42 -1.96
CA PRO A 37 -3.66 17.39 -2.44
C PRO A 37 -2.96 16.14 -3.01
N GLN A 38 -1.77 16.32 -3.58
CA GLN A 38 -0.98 15.25 -4.19
C GLN A 38 -0.01 14.61 -3.16
N LEU A 39 0.60 15.42 -2.29
CA LEU A 39 1.54 14.95 -1.26
C LEU A 39 0.85 14.20 -0.12
N ALA A 40 -0.34 14.62 0.30
CA ALA A 40 -1.03 14.03 1.46
C ALA A 40 -1.22 12.50 1.37
N PRO A 41 -1.74 11.91 0.27
CA PRO A 41 -1.86 10.46 0.17
C PRO A 41 -0.50 9.76 0.17
N LEU A 42 0.51 10.33 -0.51
CA LEU A 42 1.84 9.74 -0.62
C LEU A 42 2.57 9.69 0.73
N LEU A 43 2.58 10.81 1.47
CA LEU A 43 3.18 10.89 2.80
C LEU A 43 2.51 9.91 3.76
N ARG A 44 1.17 9.85 3.78
CA ARG A 44 0.45 8.91 4.66
C ARG A 44 0.73 7.46 4.30
N ALA A 45 0.80 7.12 3.01
CA ALA A 45 1.12 5.78 2.56
C ALA A 45 2.55 5.37 2.98
N ALA A 46 3.54 6.23 2.75
CA ALA A 46 4.92 5.99 3.15
C ALA A 46 5.07 5.76 4.66
N LEU A 47 4.40 6.58 5.49
CA LEU A 47 4.43 6.43 6.94
C LEU A 47 3.75 5.15 7.43
N ARG A 48 2.62 4.77 6.80
CA ARG A 48 1.98 3.49 7.09
C ARG A 48 2.89 2.33 6.74
N LEU A 49 3.51 2.35 5.56
CA LEU A 49 4.39 1.28 5.08
C LEU A 49 5.59 1.09 6.01
N ARG A 50 6.16 2.19 6.52
CA ARG A 50 7.27 2.14 7.49
C ARG A 50 6.87 1.46 8.81
N ASN A 51 5.64 1.66 9.26
CA ASN A 51 5.14 1.09 10.51
C ASN A 51 4.59 -0.34 10.33
N THR A 52 4.45 -0.82 9.09
CA THR A 52 4.05 -2.19 8.81
C THR A 52 5.19 -3.14 9.19
N PRO A 53 4.94 -4.17 10.01
CA PRO A 53 5.94 -5.18 10.32
C PRO A 53 6.49 -5.79 9.05
N ARG A 54 7.82 -5.90 8.94
CA ARG A 54 8.42 -6.62 7.82
C ARG A 54 7.97 -8.08 7.92
N PRO A 55 7.42 -8.68 6.85
CA PRO A 55 7.08 -10.08 6.89
C PRO A 55 8.35 -10.91 7.20
N PRO A 56 8.23 -12.01 7.96
CA PRO A 56 9.36 -12.89 8.18
C PRO A 56 9.89 -13.38 6.84
N GLN A 57 11.21 -13.45 6.70
CA GLN A 57 11.80 -14.11 5.55
C GLN A 57 11.53 -15.60 5.67
N LEU A 58 10.89 -16.17 4.66
CA LEU A 58 10.67 -17.62 4.60
C LEU A 58 11.99 -18.30 4.27
N SER A 59 12.31 -19.36 5.00
CA SER A 59 13.40 -20.24 4.58
C SER A 59 13.03 -20.96 3.28
N VAL A 60 14.03 -21.42 2.53
CA VAL A 60 13.82 -22.18 1.29
C VAL A 60 12.99 -23.44 1.57
N GLU A 61 13.24 -24.10 2.71
CA GLU A 61 12.54 -25.29 3.16
C GLU A 61 11.06 -25.00 3.47
N MET A 62 10.79 -23.91 4.19
CA MET A 62 9.42 -23.46 4.46
C MET A 62 8.67 -23.10 3.18
N ARG A 63 9.34 -22.42 2.25
CA ARG A 63 8.76 -22.09 0.94
C ARG A 63 8.36 -23.36 0.19
N HIS A 64 9.23 -24.37 0.12
CA HIS A 64 8.90 -25.65 -0.51
C HIS A 64 7.82 -26.45 0.22
N ALA A 65 7.72 -26.36 1.55
CA ALA A 65 6.63 -26.96 2.30
C ALA A 65 5.27 -26.32 1.95
N ILE A 66 5.23 -24.98 1.89
CA ILE A 66 4.03 -24.22 1.50
C ILE A 66 3.63 -24.54 0.06
N GLU A 67 4.58 -24.55 -0.88
CA GLU A 67 4.32 -24.89 -2.29
C GLU A 67 3.70 -26.29 -2.43
N ARG A 68 4.25 -27.30 -1.72
CA ARG A 68 3.69 -28.66 -1.71
C ARG A 68 2.26 -28.68 -1.18
N GLN A 69 1.99 -27.97 -0.08
CA GLN A 69 0.65 -27.90 0.51
C GLN A 69 -0.36 -27.26 -0.46
N LEU A 70 0.01 -26.15 -1.11
CA LEU A 70 -0.86 -25.47 -2.06
C LEU A 70 -1.16 -26.31 -3.30
N LEU A 71 -0.17 -27.07 -3.79
CA LEU A 71 -0.37 -27.95 -4.94
C LEU A 71 -1.29 -29.13 -4.61
N ILE A 72 -1.20 -29.71 -3.41
CA ILE A 72 -2.13 -30.75 -2.94
C ILE A 72 -3.56 -30.19 -2.82
N GLU A 73 -3.71 -28.93 -2.43
CA GLU A 73 -5.01 -28.24 -2.30
C GLU A 73 -5.61 -27.77 -3.63
N THR A 74 -4.87 -27.82 -4.75
CA THR A 74 -5.37 -27.47 -6.10
C THR A 74 -6.25 -28.54 -6.75
N THR A 75 -7.23 -29.08 -5.99
CA THR A 75 -8.53 -29.40 -6.62
C THR A 75 -9.10 -28.05 -7.11
N PRO A 76 -9.56 -27.91 -8.37
CA PRO A 76 -9.48 -26.64 -9.08
C PRO A 76 -10.22 -25.50 -8.38
N LEU A 77 -9.48 -24.43 -8.09
CA LEU A 77 -9.92 -23.11 -7.60
C LEU A 77 -10.88 -22.37 -8.56
N SER A 78 -11.49 -23.06 -9.53
CA SER A 78 -12.34 -22.49 -10.58
C SER A 78 -13.71 -22.00 -10.06
N HIS A 79 -14.16 -22.42 -8.88
CA HIS A 79 -15.53 -22.13 -8.42
C HIS A 79 -15.71 -21.00 -7.39
N ARG A 80 -14.65 -20.29 -6.96
CA ARG A 80 -14.78 -19.28 -5.89
C ARG A 80 -15.03 -17.84 -6.36
N VAL A 81 -15.02 -17.57 -7.67
CA VAL A 81 -15.34 -16.23 -8.23
C VAL A 81 -16.87 -16.03 -8.40
N SER A 82 -17.70 -17.06 -8.30
CA SER A 82 -19.15 -16.94 -8.58
C SER A 82 -20.03 -16.52 -7.39
N ARG A 83 -19.46 -16.12 -6.24
CA ARG A 83 -20.26 -15.80 -5.03
C ARG A 83 -20.69 -14.33 -4.91
N THR A 84 -20.44 -13.49 -5.91
CA THR A 84 -20.89 -12.08 -5.92
C THR A 84 -22.02 -11.74 -6.90
N GLU A 85 -22.55 -12.69 -7.68
CA GLU A 85 -23.64 -12.42 -8.64
C GLU A 85 -25.03 -12.96 -8.24
N ARG A 86 -25.39 -12.93 -6.94
CA ARG A 86 -26.78 -13.24 -6.52
C ARG A 86 -27.42 -12.20 -5.61
N ILE A 87 -27.01 -10.93 -5.70
CA ILE A 87 -27.66 -9.82 -4.96
C ILE A 87 -28.46 -8.86 -5.87
N SER A 88 -28.49 -9.04 -7.20
CA SER A 88 -29.29 -8.18 -8.10
C SER A 88 -30.64 -8.75 -8.57
N ALA A 89 -31.05 -9.95 -8.14
CA ALA A 89 -32.41 -10.45 -8.43
C ALA A 89 -33.35 -10.21 -7.24
N ARG A 90 -33.53 -8.95 -6.87
CA ARG A 90 -34.72 -8.48 -6.14
C ARG A 90 -35.66 -7.86 -7.16
N ALA A 91 -36.95 -8.17 -7.03
CA ALA A 91 -38.08 -7.55 -7.74
C ALA A 91 -38.34 -8.02 -9.18
N ARG A 92 -39.23 -9.00 -9.32
CA ARG A 92 -40.57 -8.85 -9.94
C ARG A 92 -41.40 -10.10 -9.68
#